data_AF-A0A174QBR4-F1
#
_entry.id   AF-A0A174QBR4-F1
#
_cell.length_a   1.000
_cell.length_b   1.000
_cell.length_c   1.000
_cell.angle_alpha   90.00
_cell.angle_beta   90.00
_cell.angle_gamma   90.00
#
_symmetry.space_group_name_H-M   'P 1'
#
loop_
_entity.id
_entity.type
_entity.pdbx_description
1 polymer ?
#
loop_
_entity_poly.entity_id
_entity_poly.type
_entity_poly.pdbx_seq_one_letter_code
_entity_poly.pdbx_strand_id
1 'polypeptide(L)' 'MQRESGQVLGYQLIGAEGPDHAKIFSVEVDLNGIPIGQGRGRSKKEAEQNAAKAAIEKLKAGE' A
#
# COMPACT_ATOMS: atom_id res chain seq x y z
N MET A 1 -25.63 -13.20 -5.35
CA MET A 1 -24.27 -12.98 -4.83
C MET A 1 -24.27 -11.61 -4.17
N GLN A 2 -24.40 -11.53 -2.84
CA GLN A 2 -24.20 -10.28 -2.12
C GLN A 2 -22.70 -10.16 -1.84
N ARG A 3 -22.03 -9.16 -2.41
CA ARG A 3 -20.70 -8.74 -1.97
C ARG A 3 -20.96 -7.89 -0.73
N GLU A 4 -20.38 -8.19 0.42
CA GLU A 4 -20.38 -7.26 1.56
C GLU A 4 -19.61 -6.01 1.12
N SER A 5 -20.35 -4.99 0.66
CA SER A 5 -19.83 -3.91 -0.18
C SER A 5 -19.61 -2.64 0.63
N GLY A 6 -18.87 -2.74 1.74
CA GLY A 6 -18.56 -1.60 2.61
C GLY A 6 -17.08 -1.23 2.69
N GLN A 7 -16.20 -2.07 2.13
CA GLN A 7 -14.75 -1.95 2.28
C GLN A 7 -14.07 -1.78 0.92
N VAL A 8 -13.48 -0.61 0.70
CA VAL A 8 -12.74 -0.24 -0.51
C VAL A 8 -11.27 -0.11 -0.15
N LEU A 9 -10.42 -0.85 -0.88
CA LEU A 9 -8.97 -0.67 -0.82
C LEU A 9 -8.55 0.38 -1.86
N GLY A 10 -7.80 1.37 -1.42
CA GLY A 10 -7.14 2.35 -2.28
C GLY A 10 -5.62 2.21 -2.22
N TYR A 11 -4.95 2.65 -3.28
CA TYR A 11 -3.50 2.70 -3.37
C TYR A 11 -3.07 4.05 -3.90
N GLN A 12 -2.11 4.69 -3.22
CA GLN A 12 -1.62 6.01 -3.60
C GLN A 12 -0.10 6.04 -3.62
N LEU A 13 0.47 6.54 -4.72
CA LEU A 13 1.89 6.89 -4.77
C LEU A 13 2.09 8.18 -3.95
N ILE A 14 2.74 8.05 -2.80
CA ILE A 14 2.99 9.15 -1.85
C ILE A 14 4.39 9.75 -1.99
N GLY A 15 5.28 9.09 -2.73
CA GLY A 15 6.62 9.62 -2.99
C GLY A 15 7.39 8.86 -4.05
N ALA A 16 8.32 9.57 -4.70
CA ALA A 16 9.34 8.98 -5.55
C ALA A 16 10.63 9.79 -5.39
N GLU A 17 11.71 9.15 -4.95
CA GLU A 17 12.97 9.81 -4.61
C GLU A 17 14.17 9.06 -5.20
N GLY A 18 15.31 9.75 -5.29
CA GLY A 18 16.56 9.18 -5.83
C GLY A 18 16.75 9.35 -7.35
N PRO A 19 17.98 9.11 -7.83
CA PRO A 19 18.34 9.25 -9.25
C PRO A 19 17.65 8.16 -10.07
N ASP A 20 17.53 8.36 -11.38
CA ASP A 20 16.71 7.48 -12.23
C ASP A 20 17.12 6.00 -12.19
N HIS A 21 18.41 5.70 -12.04
CA HIS A 21 18.94 4.34 -11.92
C HIS A 21 18.81 3.74 -10.50
N ALA A 22 18.40 4.53 -9.51
CA ALA A 22 18.19 4.10 -8.13
C ALA A 22 16.95 4.75 -7.52
N LYS A 23 15.90 4.93 -8.34
CA LYS A 23 14.65 5.55 -7.90
C LYS A 23 13.93 4.61 -6.93
N ILE A 24 13.46 5.17 -5.82
CA ILE A 24 12.66 4.50 -4.81
C ILE A 24 11.26 5.10 -4.85
N PHE A 25 10.25 4.25 -4.96
CA PHE A 25 8.85 4.62 -4.91
C PHE A 25 8.29 4.30 -3.53
N SER A 26 7.43 5.17 -3.02
CA SER A 26 6.68 4.97 -1.78
C SER A 26 5.18 4.95 -2.10
N VAL A 27 4.50 3.88 -1.71
CA VAL A 27 3.06 3.69 -1.90
C VAL A 27 2.39 3.48 -0.55
N GLU A 28 1.22 4.05 -0.39
CA GLU A 28 0.31 3.84 0.74
C GLU A 28 -0.89 3.00 0.26
N VAL A 29 -1.39 2.15 1.15
CA VAL A 29 -2.67 1.45 0.99
C VAL A 29 -3.62 1.91 2.10
N ASP A 30 -4.83 2.28 1.71
CA ASP A 30 -5.89 2.71 2.60
C ASP A 30 -7.09 1.75 2.52
N LEU A 31 -7.81 1.64 3.63
CA LEU A 31 -9.09 0.96 3.71
C LEU A 31 -10.14 1.99 4.09
N ASN A 32 -11.06 2.26 3.17
CA ASN A 32 -12.08 3.30 3.30
C ASN A 32 -11.48 4.69 3.60
N GLY A 33 -10.36 5.05 2.96
CA GLY A 33 -9.69 6.33 3.17
C GLY A 33 -8.81 6.38 4.42
N ILE A 34 -8.72 5.31 5.21
CA ILE A 34 -7.86 5.22 6.39
C ILE A 34 -6.57 4.48 6.02
N PRO A 35 -5.39 5.10 6.12
CA PRO A 35 -4.12 4.42 5.85
C PRO A 35 -3.90 3.21 6.76
N ILE A 36 -3.75 2.04 6.13
CA ILE A 36 -3.52 0.77 6.84
C ILE A 36 -2.17 0.14 6.53
N GLY A 37 -1.45 0.60 5.49
CA GLY A 37 -0.10 0.12 5.20
C GLY A 37 0.67 1.06 4.29
N GLN A 38 1.99 1.00 4.37
CA GLN A 38 2.89 1.72 3.47
C GLN A 38 4.03 0.80 3.05
N GLY A 39 4.51 0.99 1.83
CA GLY A 39 5.55 0.18 1.24
C GLY A 39 6.46 0.99 0.34
N ARG A 40 7.73 0.59 0.28
CA ARG A 40 8.73 1.18 -0.61
C ARG A 40 9.31 0.11 -1.52
N GLY A 41 9.72 0.50 -2.73
CA GLY A 41 10.34 -0.42 -3.68
C GLY A 41 11.04 0.28 -4.82
N ARG A 42 11.85 -0.45 -5.59
CA ARG A 42 12.56 0.08 -6.78
C ARG A 42 11.64 0.24 -7.99
N SER A 43 10.40 -0.23 -7.87
CA SER A 43 9.31 0.01 -8.82
C SER A 43 8.02 0.32 -8.06
N LYS A 44 7.06 0.98 -8.74
CA LYS A 44 5.73 1.24 -8.16
C LYS A 44 5.03 -0.06 -7.72
N LYS A 45 5.14 -1.12 -8.53
CA LYS A 45 4.55 -2.44 -8.24
C LYS A 45 5.15 -3.07 -6.99
N GLU A 46 6.47 -3.00 -6.83
CA GLU A 46 7.14 -3.51 -5.63
C GLU A 46 6.72 -2.71 -4.38
N ALA A 47 6.63 -1.39 -4.49
CA ALA A 47 6.15 -0.53 -3.40
C ALA A 47 4.70 -0.86 -3.00
N GLU A 48 3.81 -1.09 -3.99
CA GLU A 48 2.43 -1.51 -3.77
C GLU A 48 2.32 -2.86 -3.06
N GLN A 49 3.09 -3.86 -3.51
CA GLN A 49 3.14 -5.19 -2.88
C GLN A 49 3.63 -5.10 -1.43
N ASN A 50 4.64 -4.28 -1.18
CA ASN A 50 5.15 -4.05 0.18
C ASN A 50 4.11 -3.32 1.05
N ALA A 51 3.36 -2.37 0.49
CA ALA A 51 2.29 -1.67 1.20
C ALA A 51 1.14 -2.63 1.58
N ALA A 52 0.73 -3.49 0.64
CA ALA A 52 -0.27 -4.53 0.87
C ALA A 52 0.19 -5.53 1.94
N LYS A 53 1.46 -5.95 1.91
CA LYS A 53 2.02 -6.84 2.93
C LYS A 53 1.95 -6.19 4.32
N ALA A 54 2.39 -4.94 4.45
CA ALA A 54 2.34 -4.20 5.72
C ALA A 54 0.89 -4.06 6.24
N ALA A 55 -0.07 -3.81 5.33
CA ALA A 55 -1.49 -3.75 5.68
C ALA A 55 -2.03 -5.09 6.20
N ILE A 56 -1.70 -6.20 5.54
CA ILE A 56 -2.10 -7.55 5.99
C ILE A 56 -1.50 -7.85 7.37
N GLU A 57 -0.23 -7.53 7.59
CA GLU A 57 0.44 -7.71 8.88
C GLU A 57 -0.25 -6.89 9.98
N LYS A 58 -0.60 -5.63 9.70
CA LYS A 58 -1.33 -4.76 10.64
C LYS A 58 -2.73 -5.29 10.96
N LEU A 59 -3.48 -5.77 9.96
CA LEU A 59 -4.81 -6.33 10.15
C LEU A 59 -4.78 -7.62 10.97
N LYS A 60 -3.78 -8.47 10.76
CA LYS A 60 -3.58 -9.73 11.52
C LYS A 60 -3.12 -9.51 12.96
N ALA A 61 -2.41 -8.42 13.24
CA ALA A 61 -1.93 -8.09 14.59
C ALA A 61 -2.99 -7.42 15.47
N GLY A 62 -4.14 -7.03 14.90
CA GLY A 62 -5.29 -6.44 15.60
C GLY A 62 -6.43 -7.42 15.91
N GLU A 63 -6.23 -8.71 15.62
CA GLU A 63 -7.01 -9.85 16.16
C GLU A 63 -6.40 -10.34 17.48
#